data_AF-A0A971FCX2-F1
#
_entry.id   AF-A0A971FCX2-F1
#
_cell.length_a   1.000
_cell.length_b   1.000
_cell.length_c   1.000
_cell.angle_alpha   90.00
_cell.angle_beta   90.00
_cell.angle_gamma   90.00
#
_symmetry.space_group_name_H-M   'P 1'
#
loop_
_entity.id
_entity.type
_entity.pdbx_description
1 polymer ?
#
loop_
_entity_poly.entity_id
_entity_poly.type
_entity_poly.pdbx_seq_one_letter_code
_entity_poly.pdbx_strand_id
1 'polypeptide(L)'
;MCSRGISLLLLLAAGALAGCSGPPPADRDTEALRTAWAFVAERNPDAALPVVKTFLQENPGDPAGHFLLGKCFLHRSSANTTIALGEFETAIALQAAAPESGFPEAGLDTGPSFAAALHRDAALALMRAVYDASGTGIPVSLTLPALRRTLDHVRKGLEYAPGDAYLMEMLGTLEGLHSPGSPEKSREITI
;
A
#
# COMPACT_ATOMS: atom_id res chain seq x y z
N MET A 1 14.28 -24.44 66.80
CA MET A 1 14.85 -23.41 65.91
C MET A 1 14.72 -23.93 64.49
N CYS A 2 13.64 -23.57 63.79
CA CYS A 2 13.29 -24.14 62.48
C CYS A 2 13.80 -23.28 61.31
N SER A 3 14.30 -24.00 60.32
CA SER A 3 14.87 -23.57 59.04
C SER A 3 13.94 -22.63 58.25
N ARG A 4 14.48 -21.50 57.76
CA ARG A 4 13.84 -20.63 56.77
C ARG A 4 14.33 -21.06 55.38
N GLY A 5 13.58 -21.97 54.77
CA GLY A 5 13.76 -22.38 53.38
C GLY A 5 13.15 -21.37 52.41
N ILE A 6 13.90 -21.11 51.35
CA ILE A 6 13.61 -20.26 50.19
C ILE A 6 12.40 -20.79 49.41
N SER A 7 11.51 -19.91 48.95
CA SER A 7 10.73 -20.14 47.72
C SER A 7 10.33 -18.82 47.08
N LEU A 8 10.99 -18.58 45.94
CA LEU A 8 10.75 -17.60 44.91
C LEU A 8 9.40 -17.91 44.22
N LEU A 9 8.54 -16.93 43.99
CA LEU A 9 7.50 -17.01 42.95
C LEU A 9 7.24 -15.62 42.38
N LEU A 10 7.96 -15.33 41.30
CA LEU A 10 7.64 -14.30 40.32
C LEU A 10 6.24 -14.59 39.74
N LEU A 11 5.29 -13.68 39.93
CA LEU A 11 4.08 -13.64 39.12
C LEU A 11 4.32 -12.75 37.91
N LEU A 12 4.70 -13.40 36.81
CA LEU A 12 4.48 -12.95 35.44
C LEU A 12 3.01 -13.23 35.06
N ALA A 13 2.30 -12.20 34.66
CA ALA A 13 1.15 -12.26 33.75
C ALA A 13 1.16 -10.90 33.01
N ALA A 14 1.60 -10.74 31.75
CA ALA A 14 1.32 -11.49 30.52
C ALA A 14 -0.19 -11.65 30.28
N GLY A 15 -0.77 -10.75 29.49
CA GLY A 15 -2.09 -10.97 28.90
C GLY A 15 -2.89 -9.70 28.62
N ALA A 16 -2.58 -8.99 27.53
CA ALA A 16 -3.58 -8.25 26.74
C ALA A 16 -3.01 -7.88 25.35
N LEU A 17 -2.56 -8.88 24.59
CA LEU A 17 -2.50 -8.76 23.13
C LEU A 17 -3.76 -9.42 22.58
N ALA A 18 -4.86 -8.66 22.59
CA ALA A 18 -6.06 -8.95 21.81
C ALA A 18 -6.23 -7.81 20.80
N GLY A 19 -5.30 -7.72 19.85
CA GLY A 19 -5.54 -6.98 18.61
C GLY A 19 -6.42 -7.84 17.71
N CYS A 20 -7.71 -7.88 17.99
CA CYS A 20 -8.69 -8.55 17.15
C CYS A 20 -8.97 -7.65 15.94
N SER A 21 -8.29 -7.88 14.82
CA SER A 21 -8.75 -7.37 13.52
C SER A 21 -9.95 -8.20 13.06
N GLY A 22 -11.12 -7.86 13.59
CA GLY A 22 -12.40 -8.31 13.04
C GLY A 22 -12.72 -7.60 11.71
N PRO A 23 -13.72 -8.06 10.96
CA PRO A 23 -14.21 -7.35 9.78
C PRO A 23 -14.58 -5.91 10.15
N PRO A 24 -14.45 -4.93 9.24
CA PRO A 24 -14.77 -3.54 9.52
C PRO A 24 -16.19 -3.46 10.11
N PRO A 25 -16.39 -2.68 11.18
CA PRO A 25 -17.66 -2.61 11.86
C PRO A 25 -18.75 -2.22 10.84
N ALA A 26 -19.90 -2.89 10.93
CA ALA A 26 -21.06 -2.60 10.08
C ALA A 26 -21.52 -1.12 10.18
N ASP A 27 -21.06 -0.42 11.22
CA ASP A 27 -21.40 0.95 11.56
C ASP A 27 -20.22 1.94 11.35
N ARG A 28 -19.23 1.63 10.48
CA ARG A 28 -18.18 2.61 10.15
C ARG A 28 -18.77 3.84 9.46
N ASP A 29 -18.17 5.01 9.67
CA ASP A 29 -18.63 6.27 9.04
C ASP A 29 -18.37 6.27 7.52
N THR A 30 -19.34 5.74 6.77
CA THR A 30 -19.32 5.69 5.31
C THR A 30 -19.42 7.07 4.65
N GLU A 31 -19.94 8.08 5.35
CA GLU A 31 -19.99 9.46 4.85
C GLU A 31 -18.59 10.07 4.78
N ALA A 32 -17.79 9.88 5.85
CA ALA A 32 -16.42 10.34 5.88
C ALA A 32 -15.58 9.69 4.78
N LEU A 33 -15.71 8.37 4.58
CA LEU A 33 -15.02 7.65 3.51
C LEU A 33 -15.43 8.14 2.12
N ARG A 34 -16.73 8.33 1.87
CA ARG A 34 -17.23 8.84 0.59
C ARG A 34 -16.78 10.26 0.31
N THR A 35 -16.80 11.12 1.32
CA THR A 35 -16.31 12.50 1.24
C THR A 35 -14.81 12.54 0.92
N ALA A 36 -14.02 11.77 1.65
CA ALA A 36 -12.58 11.67 1.41
C ALA A 36 -12.26 11.11 0.02
N TRP A 37 -12.98 10.08 -0.43
CA TRP A 37 -12.84 9.55 -1.78
C TRP A 37 -13.18 10.59 -2.85
N ALA A 38 -14.27 11.35 -2.68
CA ALA A 38 -14.65 12.42 -3.60
C ALA A 38 -13.52 13.45 -3.75
N PHE A 39 -12.95 13.92 -2.65
CA PHE A 39 -11.80 14.83 -2.69
C PHE A 39 -10.58 14.23 -3.40
N VAL A 40 -10.27 12.96 -3.15
CA VAL A 40 -9.17 12.27 -3.84
C VAL A 40 -9.43 12.15 -5.35
N ALA A 41 -10.66 11.78 -5.74
CA ALA A 41 -11.08 11.66 -7.14
C ALA A 41 -11.06 13.00 -7.88
N GLU A 42 -11.39 14.09 -7.19
CA GLU A 42 -11.29 15.48 -7.68
C GLU A 42 -9.85 16.03 -7.69
N ARG A 43 -8.84 15.19 -7.39
CA ARG A 43 -7.42 15.57 -7.29
C ARG A 43 -7.18 16.65 -6.24
N ASN A 44 -7.96 16.64 -5.16
CA ASN A 44 -7.80 17.50 -3.99
C ASN A 44 -7.42 16.69 -2.73
N PRO A 45 -6.26 16.02 -2.72
CA PRO A 45 -5.83 15.19 -1.59
C PRO A 45 -5.57 15.98 -0.30
N ASP A 46 -5.29 17.29 -0.39
CA ASP A 46 -5.11 18.13 0.79
C ASP A 46 -6.44 18.37 1.54
N ALA A 47 -7.57 18.41 0.84
CA ALA A 47 -8.90 18.46 1.47
C ALA A 47 -9.35 17.10 2.04
N ALA A 48 -8.95 15.99 1.40
CA ALA A 48 -9.22 14.64 1.90
C ALA A 48 -8.46 14.33 3.20
N LEU A 49 -7.20 14.78 3.30
CA LEU A 49 -6.28 14.41 4.38
C LEU A 49 -6.85 14.61 5.80
N PRO A 50 -7.42 15.77 6.19
CA PRO A 50 -8.01 15.92 7.53
C PRO A 50 -9.22 15.01 7.76
N VAL A 51 -10.06 14.78 6.74
CA VAL A 51 -11.23 13.89 6.85
C VAL A 51 -10.80 12.45 7.14
N VAL A 52 -9.84 11.95 6.36
CA VAL A 52 -9.32 10.58 6.53
C VAL A 52 -8.62 10.41 7.88
N LYS A 53 -7.85 11.41 8.33
CA LYS A 53 -7.17 11.36 9.62
C LYS A 53 -8.16 11.28 10.79
N THR A 54 -9.22 12.08 10.76
CA THR A 54 -10.27 12.01 11.79
C THR A 54 -10.96 10.64 11.75
N PHE A 55 -11.31 10.15 10.56
CA PHE A 55 -11.93 8.83 10.41
C PHE A 55 -11.07 7.71 11.03
N LEU A 56 -9.76 7.71 10.77
CA LEU A 56 -8.83 6.71 11.29
C LEU A 56 -8.56 6.81 12.80
N GLN A 57 -8.84 7.95 13.45
CA GLN A 57 -8.76 8.05 14.91
C GLN A 57 -9.83 7.18 15.58
N GLU A 58 -11.00 7.06 14.96
CA GLU A 58 -12.12 6.25 15.45
C GLU A 58 -12.06 4.83 14.89
N ASN A 59 -11.51 4.66 13.68
CA ASN A 59 -11.49 3.41 12.93
C ASN A 59 -10.05 2.99 12.54
N PRO A 60 -9.12 2.79 13.50
CA PRO A 60 -7.70 2.56 13.20
C PRO A 60 -7.41 1.22 12.50
N GLY A 61 -8.38 0.32 12.39
CA GLY A 61 -8.27 -0.96 11.70
C GLY A 61 -8.97 -1.00 10.34
N ASP A 62 -9.42 0.14 9.82
CA ASP A 62 -10.17 0.17 8.56
C ASP A 62 -9.25 0.23 7.32
N PRO A 63 -9.25 -0.80 6.44
CA PRO A 63 -8.36 -0.83 5.29
C PRO A 63 -8.65 0.27 4.27
N ALA A 64 -9.91 0.72 4.13
CA ALA A 64 -10.26 1.80 3.20
C ALA A 64 -9.76 3.16 3.69
N GLY A 65 -9.81 3.42 5.00
CA GLY A 65 -9.20 4.59 5.62
C GLY A 65 -7.70 4.68 5.35
N HIS A 66 -6.97 3.59 5.59
CA HIS A 66 -5.53 3.52 5.29
C HIS A 66 -5.24 3.67 3.79
N PHE A 67 -6.03 3.05 2.91
CA PHE A 67 -5.93 3.24 1.47
C PHE A 67 -6.08 4.71 1.04
N LEU A 68 -7.11 5.40 1.55
CA LEU A 68 -7.33 6.81 1.27
C LEU A 68 -6.20 7.69 1.81
N LEU A 69 -5.65 7.38 3.00
CA LEU A 69 -4.55 8.12 3.58
C LEU A 69 -3.29 7.98 2.70
N GLY A 70 -3.03 6.76 2.22
CA GLY A 70 -1.98 6.48 1.24
C GLY A 70 -2.15 7.31 -0.04
N LYS A 71 -3.36 7.34 -0.60
CA LYS A 71 -3.67 8.19 -1.77
C LYS A 71 -3.45 9.68 -1.51
N CYS A 72 -3.81 10.18 -0.33
CA CYS A 72 -3.57 11.57 0.04
C CYS A 72 -2.08 11.92 0.02
N PHE A 73 -1.24 11.08 0.63
CA PHE A 73 0.20 11.27 0.64
C PHE A 73 0.86 11.05 -0.71
N LEU A 74 0.31 10.16 -1.54
CA LEU A 74 0.86 9.89 -2.87
C LEU A 74 0.55 11.02 -3.88
N HIS A 75 -0.63 11.63 -3.81
CA HIS A 75 -1.11 12.54 -4.87
C HIS A 75 -1.02 14.02 -4.54
N ARG A 76 -0.71 14.40 -3.30
CA ARG A 76 -0.47 15.82 -2.95
C ARG A 76 0.79 16.37 -3.63
N SER A 77 0.88 17.70 -3.70
CA SER A 77 2.02 18.40 -4.32
C SER A 77 3.36 18.03 -3.66
N SER A 78 3.38 17.99 -2.33
CA SER A 78 4.49 17.49 -1.49
C SER A 78 4.36 15.99 -1.24
N ALA A 79 4.29 15.21 -2.31
CA ALA A 79 4.09 13.77 -2.21
C ALA A 79 5.13 13.11 -1.31
N ASN A 80 4.68 12.17 -0.48
CA ASN A 80 5.53 11.39 0.39
C ASN A 80 5.30 9.91 0.11
N THR A 81 6.11 9.36 -0.79
CA THR A 81 6.00 7.97 -1.27
C THR A 81 6.28 6.96 -0.16
N THR A 82 7.13 7.30 0.82
CA THR A 82 7.41 6.44 1.98
C THR A 82 6.17 6.27 2.87
N ILE A 83 5.53 7.39 3.25
CA ILE A 83 4.30 7.31 4.05
C ILE A 83 3.19 6.65 3.24
N ALA A 84 3.02 7.04 1.97
CA ALA A 84 2.00 6.45 1.11
C ALA A 84 2.12 4.92 1.02
N LEU A 85 3.34 4.41 0.77
CA LEU A 85 3.58 2.97 0.72
C LEU A 85 3.25 2.29 2.04
N GLY A 86 3.66 2.85 3.19
CA GLY A 86 3.35 2.29 4.50
C GLY A 86 1.84 2.21 4.79
N GLU A 87 1.08 3.21 4.36
CA GLU A 87 -0.38 3.21 4.48
C GLU A 87 -1.02 2.17 3.55
N PHE A 88 -0.54 2.02 2.32
CA PHE A 88 -1.00 0.95 1.43
C PHE A 88 -0.67 -0.44 1.95
N GLU A 89 0.52 -0.64 2.51
CA GLU A 89 0.92 -1.92 3.13
C GLU A 89 0.08 -2.25 4.37
N THR A 90 -0.26 -1.23 5.16
CA THR A 90 -1.19 -1.38 6.29
C THR A 90 -2.58 -1.79 5.80
N ALA A 91 -3.10 -1.13 4.76
CA ALA A 91 -4.36 -1.49 4.14
C ALA A 91 -4.36 -2.92 3.58
N ILE A 92 -3.26 -3.36 2.94
CA ILE A 92 -3.08 -4.74 2.45
C ILE A 92 -3.13 -5.74 3.62
N ALA A 93 -2.43 -5.46 4.72
CA ALA A 93 -2.43 -6.34 5.88
C ALA A 93 -3.82 -6.46 6.52
N LEU A 94 -4.54 -5.35 6.65
CA LEU A 94 -5.91 -5.31 7.20
C LEU A 94 -6.91 -6.00 6.26
N GLN A 95 -6.80 -5.80 4.95
CA GLN A 95 -7.64 -6.49 3.96
C GLN A 95 -7.35 -8.00 3.93
N ALA A 96 -6.09 -8.42 4.08
CA ALA A 96 -5.75 -9.85 4.17
C ALA A 96 -6.35 -10.52 5.42
N ALA A 97 -6.58 -9.76 6.50
CA ALA A 97 -7.26 -10.24 7.69
C ALA A 97 -8.80 -10.34 7.53
N ALA A 98 -9.37 -9.59 6.57
CA ALA A 98 -10.79 -9.61 6.21
C ALA A 98 -10.96 -9.64 4.67
N PRO A 99 -10.64 -10.77 4.01
CA PRO A 99 -10.48 -10.84 2.55
C PRO A 99 -11.72 -10.47 1.73
N GLU A 100 -12.91 -10.57 2.34
CA GLU A 100 -14.20 -10.17 1.76
C GLU A 100 -14.41 -8.65 1.73
N SER A 101 -13.67 -7.90 2.56
CA SER A 101 -13.81 -6.46 2.70
C SER A 101 -13.43 -5.72 1.42
N GLY A 102 -14.38 -4.96 0.88
CA GLY A 102 -14.18 -4.06 -0.26
C GLY A 102 -14.16 -2.59 0.15
N PHE A 103 -14.15 -1.72 -0.87
CA PHE A 103 -14.32 -0.29 -0.72
C PHE A 103 -15.37 0.24 -1.71
N PRO A 104 -16.68 0.02 -1.43
CA PRO A 104 -17.77 0.34 -2.36
C PRO A 104 -17.88 1.82 -2.70
N GLU A 105 -17.49 2.71 -1.79
CA GLU A 105 -17.50 4.16 -2.02
C GLU A 105 -16.57 4.56 -3.17
N ALA A 106 -15.57 3.72 -3.49
CA ALA A 106 -14.68 3.86 -4.64
C ALA A 106 -15.01 2.91 -5.82
N GLY A 107 -16.15 2.22 -5.79
CA GLY A 107 -16.52 1.20 -6.78
C GLY A 107 -15.64 -0.06 -6.74
N LEU A 108 -14.97 -0.31 -5.62
CA LEU A 108 -14.13 -1.48 -5.37
C LEU A 108 -14.90 -2.47 -4.50
N ASP A 109 -16.10 -2.84 -4.94
CA ASP A 109 -17.15 -3.48 -4.14
C ASP A 109 -16.72 -4.83 -3.54
N THR A 110 -15.79 -5.52 -4.18
CA THR A 110 -15.32 -6.85 -3.75
C THR A 110 -13.93 -6.79 -3.13
N GLY A 111 -13.68 -7.72 -2.21
CA GLY A 111 -12.36 -7.98 -1.67
C GLY A 111 -11.25 -8.09 -2.72
N PRO A 112 -11.38 -8.94 -3.75
CA PRO A 112 -10.39 -9.04 -4.82
C PRO A 112 -10.20 -7.74 -5.61
N SER A 113 -11.28 -7.02 -5.95
CA SER A 113 -11.14 -5.73 -6.64
C SER A 113 -10.40 -4.69 -5.79
N PHE A 114 -10.68 -4.68 -4.49
CA PHE A 114 -10.01 -3.78 -3.57
C PHE A 114 -8.54 -4.17 -3.37
N ALA A 115 -8.25 -5.46 -3.13
CA ALA A 115 -6.89 -5.98 -3.03
C ALA A 115 -6.05 -5.65 -4.27
N ALA A 116 -6.62 -5.79 -5.48
CA ALA A 116 -5.95 -5.40 -6.72
C ALA A 116 -5.59 -3.90 -6.74
N ALA A 117 -6.50 -3.02 -6.31
CA ALA A 117 -6.26 -1.59 -6.21
C ALA A 117 -5.19 -1.24 -5.15
N LEU A 118 -5.19 -1.91 -4.01
CA LEU A 118 -4.17 -1.74 -2.96
C LEU A 118 -2.77 -2.06 -3.50
N HIS A 119 -2.63 -3.21 -4.15
CA HIS A 119 -1.37 -3.63 -4.76
C HIS A 119 -0.92 -2.69 -5.89
N ARG A 120 -1.86 -2.22 -6.71
CA ARG A 120 -1.60 -1.25 -7.78
C ARG A 120 -1.03 0.06 -7.25
N ASP A 121 -1.63 0.62 -6.20
CA ASP A 121 -1.21 1.91 -5.65
C ASP A 121 0.09 1.80 -4.84
N ALA A 122 0.32 0.67 -4.16
CA ALA A 122 1.62 0.37 -3.56
C ALA A 122 2.73 0.30 -4.62
N ALA A 123 2.47 -0.36 -5.75
CA ALA A 123 3.40 -0.39 -6.87
C ALA A 123 3.64 1.01 -7.45
N LEU A 124 2.59 1.83 -7.59
CA LEU A 124 2.71 3.21 -8.05
C LEU A 124 3.56 4.08 -7.10
N ALA A 125 3.38 3.92 -5.79
CA ALA A 125 4.20 4.62 -4.79
C ALA A 125 5.69 4.25 -4.93
N LEU A 126 6.00 2.98 -5.13
CA LEU A 126 7.37 2.49 -5.38
C LEU A 126 7.93 3.02 -6.70
N MET A 127 7.16 2.97 -7.80
CA MET A 127 7.60 3.51 -9.10
C MET A 127 7.93 4.99 -9.01
N ARG A 128 7.08 5.77 -8.34
CA ARG A 128 7.33 7.20 -8.13
C ARG A 128 8.62 7.41 -7.35
N ALA A 129 8.86 6.64 -6.29
CA ALA A 129 10.11 6.72 -5.54
C ALA A 129 11.36 6.39 -6.39
N VAL A 130 11.26 5.39 -7.28
CA VAL A 130 12.33 5.04 -8.22
C VAL A 130 12.60 6.17 -9.22
N TYR A 131 11.55 6.78 -9.75
CA TYR A 131 11.66 7.90 -10.69
C TYR A 131 12.26 9.13 -10.03
N ASP A 132 11.78 9.51 -8.84
CA ASP A 132 12.29 10.63 -8.06
C ASP A 132 13.78 10.44 -7.73
N ALA A 133 14.18 9.23 -7.31
CA ALA A 133 15.57 8.90 -7.06
C ALA A 133 16.44 9.08 -8.33
N SER A 134 15.96 8.58 -9.47
CA SER A 134 16.65 8.69 -10.76
C SER A 134 16.81 10.16 -11.18
N GLY A 135 15.80 11.00 -10.95
CA GLY A 135 15.83 12.44 -11.18
C GLY A 135 16.86 13.20 -10.33
N THR A 136 17.31 12.61 -9.22
CA THR A 136 18.36 13.15 -8.36
C THR A 136 19.77 12.61 -8.68
N GLY A 137 19.91 11.84 -9.76
CA GLY A 137 21.19 11.26 -10.19
C GLY A 137 21.57 9.97 -9.46
N ILE A 138 20.67 9.39 -8.67
CA ILE A 138 20.88 8.07 -8.06
C ILE A 138 20.88 7.03 -9.19
N PRO A 139 21.94 6.21 -9.34
CA PRO A 139 21.98 5.18 -10.36
C PRO A 139 20.83 4.18 -10.23
N VAL A 140 20.22 3.80 -11.36
CA VAL A 140 19.14 2.81 -11.41
C VAL A 140 19.54 1.45 -10.79
N SER A 141 20.82 1.10 -10.80
CA SER A 141 21.32 -0.10 -10.14
C SER A 141 21.07 -0.10 -8.63
N LEU A 142 21.03 1.07 -8.00
CA LEU A 142 20.71 1.23 -6.57
C LEU A 142 19.21 1.19 -6.29
N THR A 143 18.36 1.33 -7.31
CA THR A 143 16.90 1.24 -7.18
C THR A 143 16.35 -0.17 -7.48
N LEU A 144 17.21 -1.13 -7.85
CA LEU A 144 16.83 -2.52 -8.13
C LEU A 144 15.99 -3.19 -7.03
N PRO A 145 16.27 -3.02 -5.72
CA PRO A 145 15.41 -3.58 -4.68
C PRO A 145 13.98 -3.01 -4.70
N ALA A 146 13.83 -1.71 -4.98
CA ALA A 146 12.52 -1.08 -5.09
C ALA A 146 11.78 -1.57 -6.35
N LEU A 147 12.47 -1.68 -7.49
CA LEU A 147 11.90 -2.24 -8.72
C LEU A 147 11.40 -3.68 -8.55
N ARG A 148 12.14 -4.53 -7.81
CA ARG A 148 11.68 -5.89 -7.48
C ARG A 148 10.40 -5.87 -6.65
N ARG A 149 10.34 -5.04 -5.60
CA ARG A 149 9.11 -4.88 -4.81
C ARG A 149 7.96 -4.36 -5.66
N THR A 150 8.21 -3.44 -6.60
CA THR A 150 7.19 -2.98 -7.54
C THR A 150 6.62 -4.14 -8.34
N LEU A 151 7.48 -4.97 -8.94
CA LEU A 151 7.07 -6.17 -9.68
C LEU A 151 6.27 -7.14 -8.82
N ASP A 152 6.66 -7.35 -7.56
CA ASP A 152 5.95 -8.23 -6.64
C ASP A 152 4.53 -7.71 -6.38
N HIS A 153 4.35 -6.42 -6.12
CA HIS A 153 3.02 -5.82 -5.98
C HIS A 153 2.21 -5.92 -7.28
N VAL A 154 2.81 -5.64 -8.43
CA VAL A 154 2.11 -5.72 -9.72
C VAL A 154 1.58 -7.13 -9.98
N ARG A 155 2.45 -8.15 -9.82
CA ARG A 155 2.08 -9.55 -9.99
C ARG A 155 0.98 -9.95 -9.01
N LYS A 156 1.10 -9.55 -7.75
CA LYS A 156 0.09 -9.86 -6.75
C LYS A 156 -1.25 -9.18 -7.04
N GLY A 157 -1.25 -7.96 -7.55
CA GLY A 157 -2.46 -7.29 -8.02
C GLY A 157 -3.12 -8.03 -9.19
N LEU A 158 -2.32 -8.53 -10.14
CA LEU A 158 -2.79 -9.32 -11.28
C LEU A 158 -3.33 -10.69 -10.89
N GLU A 159 -2.89 -11.28 -9.77
CA GLU A 159 -3.53 -12.50 -9.24
C GLU A 159 -5.00 -12.25 -8.86
N TYR A 160 -5.33 -11.05 -8.34
CA TYR A 160 -6.70 -10.67 -7.99
C TYR A 160 -7.50 -10.13 -9.18
N ALA A 161 -6.85 -9.43 -10.10
CA ALA A 161 -7.48 -8.83 -11.28
C ALA A 161 -6.60 -9.04 -12.54
N PRO A 162 -6.63 -10.23 -13.17
CA PRO A 162 -5.77 -10.56 -14.31
C PRO A 162 -5.98 -9.68 -15.56
N GLY A 163 -7.16 -9.07 -15.67
CA GLY A 163 -7.52 -8.17 -16.77
C GLY A 163 -7.31 -6.68 -16.46
N ASP A 164 -6.69 -6.32 -15.34
CA ASP A 164 -6.45 -4.92 -15.01
C ASP A 164 -5.43 -4.28 -15.96
N ALA A 165 -5.91 -3.42 -16.85
CA ALA A 165 -5.09 -2.82 -17.90
C ALA A 165 -3.91 -2.02 -17.35
N TYR A 166 -4.08 -1.35 -16.19
CA TYR A 166 -3.04 -0.51 -15.61
C TYR A 166 -1.92 -1.37 -15.00
N LEU A 167 -2.27 -2.45 -14.31
CA LEU A 167 -1.28 -3.40 -13.81
C LEU A 167 -0.54 -4.12 -14.94
N MET A 168 -1.22 -4.48 -16.02
CA MET A 168 -0.58 -5.09 -17.21
C MET A 168 0.40 -4.14 -17.90
N GLU A 169 0.02 -2.86 -18.05
CA GLU A 169 0.91 -1.83 -18.59
C GLU A 169 2.15 -1.62 -17.69
N MET A 170 1.93 -1.59 -16.38
CA MET A 170 3.01 -1.47 -15.40
C MET A 170 3.97 -2.67 -15.46
N LEU A 171 3.43 -3.90 -15.59
CA LEU A 171 4.23 -5.11 -15.74
C LEU A 171 5.12 -5.03 -16.98
N GLY A 172 4.55 -4.70 -18.15
CA GLY A 172 5.32 -4.59 -19.39
C GLY A 172 6.41 -3.52 -19.32
N THR A 173 6.12 -2.39 -18.67
CA THR A 173 7.11 -1.33 -18.42
C THR A 173 8.27 -1.84 -17.57
N LEU A 174 7.98 -2.55 -16.48
CA LEU A 174 8.99 -3.06 -15.56
C LEU A 174 9.82 -4.20 -16.15
N GLU A 175 9.22 -5.08 -16.94
CA GLU A 175 9.93 -6.15 -17.66
C GLU A 175 10.90 -5.59 -18.71
N GLY A 176 10.52 -4.48 -19.37
CA GLY A 176 11.42 -3.73 -20.24
C GLY A 176 12.64 -3.15 -19.51
N LEU A 177 12.46 -2.69 -18.27
CA LEU A 177 13.56 -2.21 -17.42
C LEU A 177 14.45 -3.34 -16.86
N HIS A 178 13.91 -4.55 -16.72
CA HIS A 178 14.63 -5.71 -16.18
C HIS A 178 15.34 -6.57 -17.24
N SER A 179 15.15 -6.29 -18.53
CA SER A 179 15.86 -6.95 -19.64
C SER A 179 17.08 -6.14 -20.09
N PRO A 180 18.29 -6.37 -19.54
CA PRO A 180 19.51 -5.84 -20.11
C PRO A 180 19.83 -6.63 -21.40
N GLY A 181 19.16 -6.29 -22.51
CA GLY A 181 19.35 -7.04 -23.75
C GLY A 181 18.32 -6.81 -24.85
N SER A 182 18.21 -5.60 -25.36
CA SER A 182 18.27 -5.46 -26.81
C SER A 182 19.48 -4.58 -27.10
N PRO A 183 20.57 -5.11 -27.68
CA PRO A 183 21.54 -4.22 -28.28
C PRO A 183 20.76 -3.41 -29.32
N GLU A 184 20.67 -2.11 -29.10
CA GLU A 184 20.42 -1.16 -30.17
C GLU A 184 21.35 -1.61 -31.29
N LYS A 185 20.77 -2.15 -32.38
CA LYS A 185 21.51 -2.66 -33.53
C LYS A 185 22.56 -1.62 -33.83
N SER A 186 23.83 -1.96 -33.56
CA SER A 186 24.95 -1.13 -33.96
C SER A 186 24.69 -0.79 -35.40
N ARG A 187 24.44 0.49 -35.68
CA ARG A 187 24.45 1.00 -37.03
C ARG A 187 25.78 0.55 -37.58
N GLU A 188 25.76 -0.43 -38.47
CA GLU A 188 26.90 -0.79 -39.29
C GLU A 188 27.33 0.49 -39.97
N ILE A 189 28.38 1.10 -39.43
CA ILE A 189 29.18 2.07 -40.16
C ILE A 189 29.88 1.22 -41.21
N THR A 190 29.23 1.08 -42.36
CA THR A 190 29.90 0.61 -43.56
C THR A 190 30.82 1.74 -44.00
N ILE A 191 32.13 1.49 -43.90
CA ILE A 191 33.21 2.32 -44.48
C ILE A 191 33.18 2.15 -46.00
#